data_AF-A0A3A9ILU8-F1
#
_entry.id   AF-A0A3A9ILU8-F1
#
_cell.length_a   1.000
_cell.length_b   1.000
_cell.length_c   1.000
_cell.angle_alpha   90.00
_cell.angle_beta   90.00
_cell.angle_gamma   90.00
#
_symmetry.space_group_name_H-M   'P 1'
#
loop_
_entity.id
_entity.type
_entity.pdbx_description
1 polymer ?
#
loop_
_entity_poly.entity_id
_entity_poly.type
_entity_poly.pdbx_seq_one_letter_code
_entity_poly.pdbx_strand_id
1 'polypeptide(L)'
;MLSKFVRYALTASAVAPVCITFAFIAYTNNKPIWCVAYLSFALVTISLCRWIISYAVKTCSVTTKNIRSVSPADKEITNYFLTYLFPLISGPSEFLKLEMSLFFYLSLFVYISFSESYSVNPVMSFLGYKFYEAEDDTGVGFILISKQTIVNGNVDFFNVVKLTEHTYIAV
;
A
#
# COMPACT_ATOMS: atom_id res chain seq x y z
N MET A 1 9.85 12.50 10.88
CA MET A 1 10.71 11.94 9.81
C MET A 1 10.30 10.51 9.43
N LEU A 2 10.17 9.60 10.41
CA LEU A 2 9.75 8.21 10.17
C LEU A 2 8.39 8.09 9.45
N SER A 3 7.43 8.98 9.76
CA SER A 3 6.12 9.02 9.09
C SER A 3 6.19 9.21 7.58
N LYS A 4 7.15 9.99 7.07
CA LYS A 4 7.36 10.17 5.63
C LYS A 4 7.92 8.90 4.98
N PHE A 5 8.86 8.22 5.64
CA PHE A 5 9.42 6.96 5.15
C PHE A 5 8.37 5.85 5.12
N VAL A 6 7.58 5.71 6.18
CA VAL A 6 6.48 4.74 6.25
C VAL A 6 5.45 5.02 5.15
N ARG A 7 5.10 6.30 4.95
CA ARG A 7 4.21 6.72 3.86
C ARG A 7 4.74 6.27 2.50
N TYR A 8 5.99 6.60 2.16
CA TYR A 8 6.56 6.22 0.87
C TYR A 8 6.69 4.69 0.70
N ALA A 9 6.97 3.96 1.77
CA ALA A 9 7.01 2.50 1.74
C ALA A 9 5.64 1.87 1.48
N LEU A 10 4.60 2.41 2.12
CA LEU A 10 3.20 2.00 1.89
C LEU A 10 2.75 2.34 0.47
N THR A 11 3.11 3.51 -0.05
CA THR A 11 2.84 3.85 -1.46
C THR A 11 3.57 2.90 -2.41
N ALA A 12 4.87 2.70 -2.23
CA ALA A 12 5.67 1.89 -3.14
C ALA A 12 5.14 0.46 -3.21
N SER A 13 4.78 -0.13 -2.06
CA SER A 13 4.17 -1.46 -2.01
C SER A 13 2.76 -1.53 -2.60
N ALA A 14 1.96 -0.46 -2.50
CA ALA A 14 0.67 -0.37 -3.19
C ALA A 14 0.82 -0.32 -4.72
N VAL A 15 1.91 0.25 -5.24
CA VAL A 15 2.21 0.30 -6.68
C VAL A 15 2.91 -0.96 -7.18
N ALA A 16 3.66 -1.67 -6.31
CA ALA A 16 4.46 -2.85 -6.67
C ALA A 16 3.78 -3.91 -7.57
N PRO A 17 2.46 -4.20 -7.46
CA PRO A 17 1.79 -5.11 -8.38
C PRO A 17 1.92 -4.73 -9.87
N VAL A 18 2.06 -3.45 -10.22
CA VAL A 18 2.25 -3.03 -11.62
C VAL A 18 3.54 -3.60 -12.22
N CYS A 19 4.58 -3.79 -11.39
CA CYS A 19 5.84 -4.36 -11.83
C CYS A 19 5.67 -5.83 -12.24
N ILE A 20 4.68 -6.53 -11.69
CA ILE A 20 4.33 -7.90 -12.13
C ILE A 20 3.77 -7.86 -13.56
N THR A 21 2.93 -6.86 -13.88
CA THR A 21 2.44 -6.64 -15.24
C THR A 21 3.59 -6.33 -16.21
N PHE A 22 4.52 -5.46 -15.82
CA PHE A 22 5.71 -5.19 -16.63
C PHE A 22 6.59 -6.43 -16.83
N ALA A 23 6.77 -7.25 -15.79
CA ALA A 23 7.48 -8.51 -15.89
C ALA A 23 6.80 -9.47 -16.87
N PHE A 24 5.46 -9.57 -16.82
CA PHE A 24 4.69 -10.39 -17.75
C PHE A 24 4.84 -9.92 -19.20
N ILE A 25 4.77 -8.61 -19.43
CA ILE A 25 5.03 -8.00 -20.76
C ILE A 25 6.45 -8.32 -21.23
N ALA A 26 7.45 -8.21 -20.37
CA ALA A 26 8.84 -8.54 -20.72
C ALA A 26 9.01 -10.03 -21.05
N TYR A 27 8.33 -10.92 -20.31
CA TYR A 27 8.32 -12.36 -20.56
C TYR A 27 7.72 -12.70 -21.94
N THR A 28 6.54 -12.16 -22.26
CA THR A 28 5.87 -12.42 -23.56
C THR A 28 6.63 -11.87 -24.76
N ASN A 29 7.50 -10.88 -24.54
CA ASN A 29 8.36 -10.29 -25.57
C ASN A 29 9.80 -10.86 -25.59
N ASN A 30 10.06 -12.00 -24.94
CA ASN A 30 11.37 -12.64 -24.89
C ASN A 30 12.50 -11.73 -24.36
N LYS A 31 12.20 -10.92 -23.34
CA LYS A 31 13.15 -10.01 -22.67
C LYS A 31 13.42 -10.48 -21.23
N PRO A 32 14.17 -11.59 -21.02
CA PRO A 32 14.31 -12.21 -19.71
C PRO A 32 15.00 -11.32 -18.67
N ILE A 33 15.99 -10.52 -19.09
CA ILE A 33 16.70 -9.57 -18.21
C ILE A 33 15.72 -8.56 -17.60
N TRP A 34 14.84 -8.00 -18.42
CA TRP A 34 13.82 -7.04 -17.98
C TRP A 34 12.76 -7.69 -17.09
N CYS A 35 12.34 -8.92 -17.42
CA CYS A 35 11.44 -9.70 -16.57
C CYS A 35 12.02 -9.87 -15.15
N VAL A 36 13.27 -10.33 -15.06
CA VAL A 36 13.96 -10.50 -13.77
C VAL A 36 14.13 -9.16 -13.06
N ALA A 37 14.47 -8.08 -13.77
CA ALA A 37 14.60 -6.75 -13.19
C ALA A 37 13.30 -6.25 -12.55
N TYR A 38 12.17 -6.35 -13.25
CA TYR A 38 10.87 -5.93 -12.73
C TYR A 38 10.40 -6.77 -11.53
N LEU A 39 10.59 -8.10 -11.58
CA LEU A 39 10.27 -8.97 -10.45
C LEU A 39 11.16 -8.68 -9.23
N SER A 40 12.46 -8.46 -9.46
CA SER A 40 13.41 -8.11 -8.40
C SER A 40 13.03 -6.79 -7.75
N PHE A 41 12.66 -5.79 -8.54
CA PHE A 41 12.21 -4.49 -8.05
C PHE A 41 10.91 -4.60 -7.23
N ALA A 42 9.94 -5.38 -7.70
CA ALA A 42 8.72 -5.67 -6.95
C ALA A 42 9.03 -6.32 -5.60
N LEU A 43 9.88 -7.34 -5.59
CA LEU A 43 10.28 -8.08 -4.40
C LEU A 43 11.00 -7.19 -3.38
N VAL A 44 11.93 -6.34 -3.85
CA VAL A 44 12.64 -5.37 -3.00
C VAL A 44 11.64 -4.42 -2.34
N THR A 45 10.68 -3.90 -3.12
CA THR A 45 9.68 -2.95 -2.62
C THR A 45 8.76 -3.59 -1.57
N ILE A 46 8.31 -4.82 -1.81
CA ILE A 46 7.51 -5.60 -0.85
C ILE A 46 8.30 -5.85 0.44
N SER A 47 9.56 -6.29 0.31
CA SER A 47 10.44 -6.59 1.44
C SER A 47 10.73 -5.35 2.27
N LEU A 48 10.98 -4.21 1.61
CA LEU A 48 11.21 -2.93 2.25
C LEU A 48 9.98 -2.45 3.03
N CYS A 49 8.78 -2.56 2.44
CA CYS A 49 7.54 -2.22 3.14
C CYS A 49 7.34 -3.08 4.39
N ARG A 50 7.50 -4.40 4.27
CA ARG A 50 7.39 -5.32 5.43
C ARG A 50 8.41 -4.97 6.52
N TRP A 51 9.65 -4.67 6.14
CA TRP A 51 10.69 -4.28 7.08
C TRP A 51 10.36 -2.96 7.78
N ILE A 52 9.95 -1.92 7.04
CA ILE A 52 9.61 -0.60 7.59
C ILE A 52 8.40 -0.69 8.54
N ILE A 53 7.36 -1.44 8.20
CA ILE A 53 6.20 -1.63 9.09
C ILE A 53 6.62 -2.38 10.36
N SER A 54 7.40 -3.45 10.22
CA SER A 54 7.88 -4.21 11.38
C SER A 54 8.79 -3.37 12.27
N TYR A 55 9.63 -2.52 11.68
CA TYR A 55 10.50 -1.59 12.39
C TYR A 55 9.68 -0.52 13.11
N ALA A 56 8.70 0.10 12.42
CA ALA A 56 7.82 1.09 13.01
C ALA A 56 7.04 0.53 14.21
N VAL A 57 6.48 -0.67 14.09
CA VAL A 57 5.75 -1.33 15.20
C VAL A 57 6.67 -1.62 16.40
N LYS A 58 7.95 -1.96 16.17
CA LYS A 58 8.89 -2.27 17.25
C LYS A 58 9.51 -1.04 17.92
N THR A 59 9.70 0.04 17.17
CA THR A 59 10.47 1.21 17.63
C THR A 59 9.59 2.38 18.05
N CYS A 60 8.42 2.54 17.46
CA CYS A 60 7.50 3.61 17.85
C CYS A 60 6.81 3.28 19.17
N SER A 61 6.52 4.31 19.97
CA SER A 61 5.75 4.16 21.20
C SER A 61 4.31 3.76 20.88
N VAL A 62 3.81 2.76 21.61
CA VAL A 62 2.40 2.41 21.63
C VAL A 62 1.63 3.55 22.27
N THR A 63 0.54 3.97 21.63
CA THR A 63 -0.41 4.96 22.14
C THR A 63 -1.81 4.36 22.13
N THR A 64 -2.73 4.99 22.84
CA THR A 64 -4.13 4.58 22.87
C THR A 64 -4.99 5.52 22.03
N LYS A 65 -5.92 4.96 21.26
CA LYS A 65 -6.97 5.71 20.56
C LYS A 65 -8.35 5.19 20.95
N ASN A 66 -9.29 6.11 21.15
CA ASN A 66 -10.69 5.76 21.30
C ASN A 66 -11.28 5.61 19.89
N ILE A 67 -11.96 4.51 19.62
CA ILE A 67 -12.60 4.21 18.33
C ILE A 67 -14.10 4.29 18.55
N ARG A 68 -14.79 5.28 17.98
CA ARG A 68 -16.24 5.43 18.11
C ARG A 68 -16.98 4.72 16.99
N SER A 69 -16.51 4.87 15.76
CA SER A 69 -17.01 4.13 14.59
C SER A 69 -15.85 3.42 13.90
N VAL A 70 -16.15 2.29 13.27
CA VAL A 70 -15.21 1.54 12.44
C VAL A 70 -15.96 0.84 11.33
N SER A 71 -15.52 1.03 10.09
CA SER A 71 -16.00 0.32 8.91
C SER A 71 -14.83 -0.23 8.12
N PRO A 72 -15.00 -1.35 7.41
CA PRO A 72 -14.02 -1.77 6.41
C PRO A 72 -13.75 -0.61 5.45
N ALA A 73 -12.47 -0.40 5.10
CA ALA A 73 -12.12 0.55 4.06
C ALA A 73 -12.42 -0.07 2.70
N ASP A 74 -13.71 -0.11 2.34
CA ASP A 74 -14.22 -0.65 1.09
C ASP A 74 -13.93 0.33 -0.05
N LYS A 75 -12.74 0.18 -0.62
CA LYS A 75 -12.32 0.93 -1.79
C LYS A 75 -12.77 0.22 -3.06
N GLU A 76 -12.94 0.96 -4.14
CA GLU A 76 -13.20 0.43 -5.49
C GLU A 76 -12.00 -0.39 -6.00
N ILE A 77 -11.91 -1.66 -5.57
CA ILE A 77 -10.89 -2.64 -5.98
C ILE A 77 -10.77 -2.68 -7.52
N THR A 78 -11.89 -2.47 -8.22
CA THR A 78 -11.96 -2.37 -9.69
C THR A 78 -10.98 -1.35 -10.25
N ASN A 79 -10.87 -0.15 -9.68
CA ASN A 79 -9.98 0.90 -10.20
C ASN A 79 -8.51 0.52 -10.03
N TYR A 80 -8.15 -0.09 -8.90
CA TYR A 80 -6.80 -0.57 -8.65
C TYR A 80 -6.44 -1.72 -9.59
N PHE A 81 -7.36 -2.68 -9.75
CA PHE A 81 -7.19 -3.78 -10.69
C PHE A 81 -6.98 -3.29 -12.13
N LEU A 82 -7.83 -2.37 -12.61
CA LEU A 82 -7.68 -1.76 -13.93
C LEU A 82 -6.36 -1.00 -14.06
N THR A 83 -5.95 -0.27 -13.03
CA THR A 83 -4.67 0.46 -13.01
C THR A 83 -3.48 -0.48 -13.18
N TYR A 84 -3.48 -1.63 -12.49
CA TYR A 84 -2.40 -2.61 -12.60
C TYR A 84 -2.39 -3.33 -13.96
N LEU A 85 -3.56 -3.51 -14.58
CA LEU A 85 -3.68 -4.12 -15.91
C LEU A 85 -3.53 -3.12 -17.06
N PHE A 86 -3.55 -1.82 -16.78
CA PHE A 86 -3.49 -0.77 -17.80
C PHE A 86 -2.33 -0.96 -18.79
N PRO A 87 -1.10 -1.30 -18.37
CA PRO A 87 0.00 -1.54 -19.30
C PRO A 87 -0.24 -2.68 -20.30
N LEU A 88 -1.05 -3.67 -19.91
CA LEU A 88 -1.35 -4.83 -20.74
C LEU A 88 -2.35 -4.48 -21.85
N ILE A 89 -3.31 -3.60 -21.58
CA ILE A 89 -4.39 -3.23 -22.50
C ILE A 89 -4.07 -2.02 -23.40
N SER A 90 -3.12 -1.16 -23.00
CA SER A 90 -2.88 0.15 -23.64
C SER A 90 -1.72 0.19 -24.64
N GLY A 91 -1.00 -0.92 -24.83
CA GLY A 91 0.15 -1.00 -25.74
C GLY A 91 1.38 -1.61 -25.07
N PRO A 92 1.42 -2.95 -24.87
CA PRO A 92 2.44 -3.62 -24.08
C PRO A 92 3.88 -3.37 -24.58
N SER A 93 4.07 -3.20 -25.88
CA SER A 93 5.38 -2.90 -26.47
C SER A 93 5.97 -1.56 -26.02
N GLU A 94 5.14 -0.55 -25.72
CA GLU A 94 5.60 0.76 -25.24
C GLU A 94 6.18 0.67 -23.83
N PHE A 95 5.63 -0.21 -22.99
CA PHE A 95 6.09 -0.41 -21.62
C PHE A 95 7.37 -1.26 -21.50
N LEU A 96 7.93 -1.74 -22.61
CA LEU A 96 9.28 -2.29 -22.65
C LEU A 96 10.35 -1.20 -22.63
N LYS A 97 10.00 0.04 -22.98
CA LYS A 97 10.89 1.20 -22.86
C LYS A 97 10.98 1.57 -21.38
N LEU A 98 12.20 1.68 -20.88
CA LEU A 98 12.45 2.00 -19.48
C LEU A 98 11.81 3.34 -19.11
N GLU A 99 11.87 4.32 -20.01
CA GLU A 99 11.33 5.66 -19.83
C GLU A 99 9.82 5.64 -19.59
N MET A 100 9.09 4.85 -20.40
CA MET A 100 7.64 4.72 -20.27
C MET A 100 7.23 3.97 -19.00
N SER A 101 7.88 2.83 -18.72
CA SER A 101 7.60 2.05 -17.51
C SER A 101 7.92 2.83 -16.23
N LEU A 102 9.03 3.58 -16.22
CA LEU A 102 9.43 4.43 -15.11
C LEU A 102 8.49 5.61 -14.94
N PHE A 103 8.14 6.31 -16.02
CA PHE A 103 7.19 7.43 -15.98
C PHE A 103 5.83 6.98 -15.44
N PHE A 104 5.33 5.83 -15.89
CA PHE A 104 4.07 5.28 -15.42
C PHE A 104 4.11 4.91 -13.94
N TYR A 105 5.16 4.18 -13.52
CA TYR A 105 5.35 3.82 -12.11
C TYR A 105 5.44 5.06 -11.20
N LEU A 106 6.22 6.08 -11.59
CA LEU A 106 6.37 7.31 -10.83
C LEU A 106 5.06 8.10 -10.79
N SER A 107 4.33 8.17 -11.90
CA SER A 107 3.00 8.80 -11.96
C SER A 107 2.02 8.15 -10.97
N LEU A 108 1.97 6.81 -10.93
CA LEU A 108 1.15 6.08 -9.96
C LEU A 108 1.62 6.31 -8.52
N PHE A 109 2.93 6.26 -8.29
CA PHE A 109 3.50 6.50 -6.97
C PHE A 109 3.17 7.90 -6.44
N VAL A 110 3.30 8.93 -7.28
CA VAL A 110 2.95 10.30 -6.94
C VAL A 110 1.46 10.39 -6.66
N TYR A 111 0.60 9.90 -7.56
CA TYR A 111 -0.85 9.94 -7.40
C TYR A 111 -1.31 9.30 -6.09
N ILE A 112 -0.87 8.07 -5.80
CA ILE A 112 -1.23 7.37 -4.56
C ILE A 112 -0.69 8.12 -3.33
N SER A 113 0.55 8.63 -3.40
CA SER A 113 1.14 9.39 -2.28
C SER A 113 0.39 10.67 -1.92
N PHE A 114 -0.18 11.36 -2.91
CA PHE A 114 -0.97 12.59 -2.68
C PHE A 114 -2.42 12.31 -2.29
N SER A 115 -3.00 11.22 -2.78
CA SER A 115 -4.39 10.84 -2.47
C SER A 115 -4.60 10.35 -1.03
N GLU A 116 -3.52 10.06 -0.31
CA GLU A 116 -3.51 9.36 0.99
C GLU A 116 -4.33 8.07 1.04
N SER A 117 -4.62 7.51 -0.13
CA SER A 117 -5.51 6.37 -0.32
C SER A 117 -4.75 5.05 -0.08
N TYR A 118 -4.03 4.92 1.04
CA TYR A 118 -3.21 3.75 1.36
C TYR A 118 -4.02 2.49 1.68
N SER A 119 -5.33 2.62 1.92
CA SER A 119 -6.22 1.52 2.27
C SER A 119 -6.40 0.45 1.19
N VAL A 120 -5.87 0.64 -0.03
CA VAL A 120 -5.75 -0.46 -1.01
C VAL A 120 -4.29 -0.73 -1.29
N ASN A 121 -3.70 -1.54 -0.43
CA ASN A 121 -2.36 -2.04 -0.63
C ASN A 121 -2.42 -3.56 -0.73
N PRO A 122 -2.49 -4.13 -1.96
CA PRO A 122 -2.60 -5.57 -2.15
C PRO A 122 -1.49 -6.37 -1.47
N VAL A 123 -0.30 -5.78 -1.34
CA VAL A 123 0.83 -6.40 -0.64
C VAL A 123 0.53 -6.50 0.87
N MET A 124 0.05 -5.42 1.48
CA MET A 124 -0.35 -5.44 2.90
C MET A 124 -1.52 -6.40 3.14
N SER A 125 -2.51 -6.42 2.23
CA SER A 125 -3.62 -7.38 2.27
C SER A 125 -3.12 -8.83 2.17
N PHE A 126 -2.16 -9.11 1.29
CA PHE A 126 -1.52 -10.42 1.17
C PHE A 126 -0.72 -10.81 2.42
N LEU A 127 -0.14 -9.81 3.12
CA LEU A 127 0.52 -10.00 4.42
C LEU A 127 -0.48 -10.18 5.60
N GLY A 128 -1.78 -10.21 5.31
CA GLY A 128 -2.86 -10.44 6.29
C GLY A 128 -3.33 -9.18 7.01
N TYR A 129 -2.92 -7.99 6.56
CA TYR A 129 -3.42 -6.73 7.10
C TYR A 129 -4.76 -6.36 6.45
N LYS A 130 -5.65 -5.83 7.28
CA LYS A 130 -6.97 -5.32 6.91
C LYS A 130 -6.99 -3.82 7.18
N PHE A 131 -7.69 -3.08 6.34
CA PHE A 131 -7.81 -1.63 6.43
C PHE A 131 -9.22 -1.27 6.84
N TYR A 132 -9.32 -0.33 7.78
CA TYR A 132 -10.56 0.19 8.32
C TYR A 132 -10.53 1.71 8.29
N GLU A 133 -11.68 2.30 8.00
CA GLU A 133 -11.95 3.71 8.26
C GLU A 133 -12.56 3.79 9.66
N ALA A 134 -11.90 4.53 10.55
CA ALA A 134 -12.30 4.66 11.94
C ALA A 134 -12.40 6.14 12.31
N GLU A 135 -13.25 6.45 13.28
CA GLU A 135 -13.44 7.80 13.81
C GLU A 135 -13.18 7.80 15.31
N ASP A 136 -12.49 8.82 15.80
CA ASP A 136 -12.25 8.98 17.24
C ASP A 136 -13.34 9.79 17.94
N ASP A 137 -13.17 10.00 19.24
CA ASP A 137 -14.06 10.80 20.10
C ASP A 137 -14.05 12.30 19.80
N THR A 138 -13.11 12.77 18.97
CA THR A 138 -13.08 14.15 18.47
C THR A 138 -13.78 14.32 17.13
N GLY A 139 -14.30 13.23 16.55
CA GLY A 139 -14.91 13.21 15.22
C GLY A 139 -13.88 13.20 14.08
N VAL A 140 -12.60 12.97 14.37
CA VAL A 140 -11.55 12.94 13.36
C VAL A 140 -11.42 11.52 12.80
N GLY A 141 -11.62 11.39 11.49
CA GLY A 141 -11.42 10.16 10.74
C GLY A 141 -9.95 9.80 10.58
N PHE A 142 -9.63 8.51 10.66
CA PHE A 142 -8.31 7.96 10.41
C PHE A 142 -8.37 6.56 9.83
N ILE A 143 -7.29 6.14 9.19
CA ILE A 143 -7.13 4.77 8.69
C ILE A 143 -6.51 3.90 9.79
N LEU A 144 -7.22 2.84 10.15
CA LEU A 144 -6.75 1.82 11.07
C LEU A 144 -6.37 0.55 10.31
N ILE A 145 -5.13 0.10 10.52
CA ILE A 145 -4.60 -1.14 9.95
C ILE A 145 -4.60 -2.21 11.05
N SER A 146 -5.15 -3.39 10.81
CA SER A 146 -5.15 -4.47 11.79
C SER A 146 -4.95 -5.83 11.13
N LYS A 147 -4.28 -6.77 11.81
CA LYS A 147 -4.27 -8.19 11.40
C LYS A 147 -5.53 -8.93 11.84
N GLN A 148 -6.18 -8.46 12.89
CA GLN A 148 -7.39 -9.05 13.42
C GLN A 148 -8.63 -8.40 12.79
N THR A 149 -9.70 -9.17 12.66
CA THR A 149 -10.99 -8.60 12.24
C THR A 149 -11.54 -7.73 13.37
N ILE A 150 -11.74 -6.45 13.09
CA ILE A 150 -12.45 -5.55 14.01
C ILE A 150 -13.93 -5.59 13.63
N VAL A 151 -14.77 -5.97 14.59
CA VAL A 151 -16.22 -6.17 14.38
C VAL A 151 -17.06 -5.17 15.17
N ASN A 152 -16.50 -4.63 16.24
CA ASN A 152 -17.20 -3.73 17.14
C ASN A 152 -16.59 -2.33 17.05
N GLY A 153 -17.43 -1.32 16.83
CA GLY A 153 -17.09 0.07 17.13
C GLY A 153 -17.17 0.33 18.64
N ASN A 154 -16.91 1.57 19.03
CA ASN A 154 -16.98 2.05 20.42
C ASN A 154 -16.03 1.32 21.39
N VAL A 155 -14.75 1.28 21.03
CA VAL A 155 -13.67 0.69 21.84
C VAL A 155 -12.80 1.81 22.40
N ASP A 156 -12.75 1.91 23.73
CA ASP A 156 -11.86 2.84 24.42
C ASP A 156 -10.47 2.23 24.61
N PHE A 157 -9.46 3.08 24.67
CA PHE A 157 -8.06 2.70 24.95
C PHE A 157 -7.49 1.63 24.00
N PHE A 158 -7.85 1.68 22.72
CA PHE A 158 -7.34 0.73 21.74
C PHE A 158 -5.85 0.98 21.47
N ASN A 159 -5.01 -0.04 21.70
CA ASN A 159 -3.57 0.05 21.54
C ASN A 159 -3.18 0.13 20.06
N VAL A 160 -2.50 1.20 19.70
CA VAL A 160 -2.07 1.47 18.33
C VAL A 160 -0.66 2.05 18.28
N VAL A 161 0.00 1.84 17.15
CA VAL A 161 1.21 2.57 16.78
C VAL A 161 0.87 3.53 15.66
N LYS A 162 1.27 4.81 15.81
CA LYS A 162 1.11 5.82 14.76
C LYS A 162 2.11 5.58 13.64
N LEU A 163 1.62 5.34 12.43
CA LEU A 163 2.44 5.11 11.23
C LEU A 163 2.66 6.41 10.45
N THR A 164 1.58 7.15 10.18
CA THR A 164 1.59 8.45 9.51
C THR A 164 0.73 9.44 10.31
N GLU A 165 0.37 10.60 9.75
CA GLU A 165 -0.46 11.58 10.47
C GLU A 165 -1.87 11.05 10.77
N HIS A 166 -2.48 10.38 9.78
CA HIS A 166 -3.85 9.84 9.84
C HIS A 166 -3.91 8.31 9.66
N THR A 167 -2.79 7.60 9.81
CA THR A 167 -2.75 6.13 9.72
C THR A 167 -2.13 5.52 10.97
N TYR A 168 -2.84 4.56 11.54
CA TYR A 168 -2.48 3.83 12.75
C TYR A 168 -2.51 2.33 12.48
N ILE A 169 -1.68 1.57 13.20
CA ILE A 169 -1.66 0.11 13.15
C ILE A 169 -1.97 -0.45 14.54
N ALA A 170 -2.92 -1.38 14.61
CA ALA A 170 -3.25 -2.13 15.81
C ALA A 170 -2.09 -3.05 16.20
N VAL A 171 -1.80 -3.13 17.50
CA VAL A 171 -0.75 -3.97 18.09
C VAL A 171 -1.33 -5.01 19.03
#